data_AF-A0A565BCT0-F1
#
_entry.id   AF-A0A565BCT0-F1
#
_cell.length_a   1.000
_cell.length_b   1.000
_cell.length_c   1.000
_cell.angle_alpha   90.00
_cell.angle_beta   90.00
_cell.angle_gamma   90.00
#
_symmetry.space_group_name_H-M   'P 1'
#
loop_
_entity.id
_entity.type
_entity.pdbx_description
1 polymer ?
#
loop_
_entity_poly.entity_id
_entity_poly.type
_entity_poly.pdbx_seq_one_letter_code
_entity_poly.pdbx_strand_id
1 'polypeptide(L)'
;MEKIYENAKTAVFWDIGSCDVPDGVDVDSITSNIRSALSNMKYFGPISFFAYGDTTVMKEEIVDEISRTIFLLQQVKGEGDRFHAFGAIAMAMFFWAKHNPGPANFLLISGNKDFSYALTQFRKSGCNVLLGHPKREASGPLTRKASAVWHSETLLAGGSPLPFSPKWKTSHKLKTFEYKYSDTSAASSFSSPKRP
;
A
#
# COMPACT_ATOMS: atom_id res chain seq x y z
N MET A 1 -19.46 -2.76 -2.98
CA MET A 1 -19.03 -1.52 -2.32
C MET A 1 -20.13 -1.09 -1.37
N GLU A 2 -19.81 -0.74 -0.12
CA GLU A 2 -20.79 -0.22 0.83
C GLU A 2 -21.02 1.27 0.57
N LYS A 3 -22.29 1.70 0.52
CA LYS A 3 -22.67 3.08 0.15
C LYS A 3 -22.05 4.17 1.03
N ILE A 4 -21.70 3.83 2.28
CA ILE A 4 -21.09 4.76 3.25
C ILE A 4 -19.76 5.35 2.78
N TYR A 5 -19.10 4.71 1.80
CA TYR A 5 -17.81 5.13 1.27
C TYR A 5 -17.89 5.92 -0.05
N GLU A 6 -19.06 6.03 -0.69
CA GLU A 6 -19.20 6.68 -2.01
C GLU A 6 -18.78 8.15 -1.96
N ASN A 7 -19.24 8.89 -0.94
CA ASN A 7 -18.93 10.32 -0.77
C ASN A 7 -17.85 10.58 0.30
N ALA A 8 -17.22 9.52 0.83
CA ALA A 8 -16.18 9.64 1.84
C ALA A 8 -14.89 10.22 1.25
N LYS A 9 -14.13 10.97 2.07
CA LYS A 9 -12.80 11.47 1.67
C LYS A 9 -11.90 10.31 1.29
N THR A 10 -11.11 10.51 0.24
CA THR A 10 -10.15 9.52 -0.26
C THR A 10 -8.74 10.07 -0.16
N ALA A 11 -7.84 9.32 0.46
CA ALA A 11 -6.42 9.59 0.43
C ALA A 11 -5.71 8.60 -0.50
N VAL A 12 -4.95 9.13 -1.44
CA VAL A 12 -4.11 8.36 -2.36
C VAL A 12 -2.67 8.46 -1.87
N PHE A 13 -2.08 7.31 -1.56
CA PHE A 13 -0.68 7.18 -1.17
C PHE A 13 0.05 6.40 -2.24
N TRP A 14 0.95 7.06 -2.95
CA TRP A 14 1.66 6.49 -4.08
C TRP A 14 3.13 6.31 -3.76
N ASP A 15 3.57 5.05 -3.74
CA ASP A 15 4.95 4.62 -3.64
C ASP A 15 5.53 4.54 -5.06
N ILE A 16 6.12 5.62 -5.54
CA ILE A 16 6.62 5.70 -6.91
C ILE A 16 7.76 4.70 -7.11
N GLY A 17 8.61 4.50 -6.10
CA GLY A 17 9.70 3.52 -6.15
C GLY A 17 9.24 2.06 -6.30
N SER A 18 7.97 1.77 -6.03
CA SER A 18 7.37 0.45 -6.30
C SER A 18 6.44 0.44 -7.53
N CYS A 19 5.91 1.59 -7.92
CA CYS A 19 4.95 1.75 -9.01
C CYS A 19 5.28 3.00 -9.82
N ASP A 20 6.15 2.87 -10.83
CA ASP A 20 6.52 3.99 -11.69
C ASP A 20 5.38 4.48 -12.58
N VAL A 21 5.58 5.66 -13.16
CA VAL A 21 4.73 6.21 -14.23
C VAL A 21 4.79 5.26 -15.45
N PRO A 22 3.66 4.82 -16.00
CA PRO A 22 3.66 3.95 -17.18
C PRO A 22 4.12 4.68 -18.43
N ASP A 23 4.76 3.95 -19.34
CA ASP A 23 5.19 4.52 -20.62
C ASP A 23 4.02 5.11 -21.41
N GLY A 24 4.22 6.32 -21.96
CA GLY A 24 3.22 7.01 -22.77
C GLY A 24 2.04 7.61 -21.99
N VAL A 25 2.02 7.48 -20.67
CA VAL A 25 1.08 8.22 -19.82
C VAL A 25 1.63 9.61 -19.54
N ASP A 26 0.84 10.62 -19.90
CA ASP A 26 1.10 12.00 -19.56
C ASP A 26 0.98 12.21 -18.03
N VAL A 27 1.98 12.86 -17.45
CA VAL A 27 2.14 12.99 -15.99
C VAL A 27 1.05 13.89 -15.41
N ASP A 28 0.75 14.97 -16.12
CA ASP A 28 -0.38 15.88 -15.83
C ASP A 28 -1.72 15.14 -15.74
N SER A 29 -1.88 14.13 -16.60
CA SER A 29 -3.10 13.34 -16.70
C SER A 29 -3.25 12.29 -15.59
N ILE A 30 -2.19 11.96 -14.83
CA ILE A 30 -2.26 10.88 -13.81
C ILE A 30 -3.34 11.17 -12.77
N THR A 31 -3.43 12.40 -12.30
CA THR A 31 -4.37 12.74 -11.23
C THR A 31 -5.81 12.72 -11.74
N SER A 32 -6.05 13.22 -12.96
CA SER A 32 -7.38 13.15 -13.59
C SER A 32 -7.78 11.69 -13.89
N ASN A 33 -6.82 10.87 -14.32
CA ASN A 33 -6.98 9.44 -14.54
C ASN A 33 -7.38 8.69 -13.26
N ILE A 34 -6.67 8.91 -12.14
CA ILE A 34 -7.03 8.30 -10.86
C ILE A 34 -8.42 8.77 -10.40
N ARG A 35 -8.72 10.07 -10.53
CA ARG A 35 -10.07 10.60 -10.20
C ARG A 35 -11.16 9.93 -11.03
N SER A 36 -10.91 9.73 -12.33
CA SER A 36 -11.83 9.04 -13.24
C SER A 36 -12.02 7.58 -12.84
N ALA A 37 -10.93 6.84 -12.59
CA ALA A 37 -10.98 5.45 -12.16
C ALA A 37 -11.76 5.27 -10.84
N LEU A 38 -11.55 6.17 -9.88
CA LEU A 38 -12.29 6.20 -8.61
C LEU A 38 -13.78 6.52 -8.82
N SER A 39 -14.09 7.51 -9.66
CA SER A 39 -15.47 7.90 -9.98
C SER A 39 -16.24 6.79 -10.68
N ASN A 40 -15.60 6.05 -11.58
CA ASN A 40 -16.18 4.86 -12.24
C ASN A 40 -16.53 3.76 -11.24
N MET A 41 -15.82 3.71 -10.11
CA MET A 41 -16.10 2.83 -8.98
C MET A 41 -17.05 3.44 -7.94
N LYS A 42 -17.62 4.62 -8.22
CA LYS A 42 -18.54 5.41 -7.37
C LYS A 42 -17.90 6.10 -6.17
N TYR A 43 -16.58 6.23 -6.14
CA TYR A 43 -15.89 7.03 -5.12
C TYR A 43 -15.84 8.50 -5.58
N PHE A 44 -16.84 9.28 -5.19
CA PHE A 44 -17.07 10.67 -5.61
C PHE A 44 -16.62 11.71 -4.58
N GLY A 45 -16.23 11.27 -3.37
CA GLY A 45 -15.78 12.18 -2.32
C GLY A 45 -14.47 12.92 -2.65
N PRO A 46 -14.09 13.95 -1.86
CA PRO A 46 -12.86 14.70 -2.07
C PRO A 46 -11.61 13.81 -2.03
N ILE A 47 -10.62 14.10 -2.87
CA ILE A 47 -9.40 13.29 -3.01
C ILE A 47 -8.15 14.09 -2.66
N SER A 48 -7.33 13.56 -1.74
CA SER A 48 -6.01 14.07 -1.39
C SER A 48 -4.94 13.13 -1.96
N PHE A 49 -3.90 13.68 -2.59
CA PHE A 49 -2.82 12.91 -3.18
C PHE A 49 -1.51 13.12 -2.42
N PHE A 50 -0.81 12.01 -2.14
CA PHE A 50 0.50 11.97 -1.50
C PHE A 50 1.38 11.01 -2.30
N ALA A 51 2.53 11.47 -2.77
CA ALA A 51 3.49 10.64 -3.50
C ALA A 51 4.86 10.64 -2.82
N TYR A 52 5.50 9.48 -2.84
CA TYR A 52 6.75 9.17 -2.15
C TYR A 52 7.65 8.40 -3.09
N GLY A 53 8.88 8.86 -3.30
CA GLY A 53 9.83 8.20 -4.16
C GLY A 53 11.08 9.03 -4.36
N ASP A 54 12.08 8.41 -4.97
CA ASP A 54 13.28 9.12 -5.41
C ASP A 54 13.03 9.90 -6.69
N THR A 55 12.84 11.21 -6.53
CA THR A 55 12.64 12.12 -7.64
C THR A 55 13.91 12.37 -8.45
N THR A 56 15.10 11.97 -7.95
CA THR A 56 16.37 12.15 -8.68
C THR A 56 16.51 11.20 -9.87
N VAL A 57 15.78 10.08 -9.85
CA VAL A 57 15.72 9.10 -10.95
C VAL A 57 14.67 9.49 -12.00
N MET A 58 13.78 10.42 -11.67
CA MET A 58 12.76 10.94 -12.57
C MET A 58 13.28 12.20 -13.27
N LYS A 59 12.80 12.45 -14.50
CA LYS A 59 13.10 13.71 -15.19
C LYS A 59 12.55 14.87 -14.37
N GLU A 60 13.31 15.96 -14.23
CA GLU A 60 12.90 17.15 -13.43
C GLU A 60 11.51 17.67 -13.84
N GLU A 61 11.19 17.65 -15.13
CA GLU A 61 9.87 18.00 -15.68
C GLU A 61 8.72 17.19 -15.03
N ILE A 62 8.92 15.89 -14.85
CA ILE A 62 7.94 14.98 -14.23
C ILE A 62 7.77 15.31 -12.75
N VAL A 63 8.86 15.67 -12.07
CA VAL A 63 8.86 15.98 -10.64
C VAL A 63 8.12 17.28 -10.35
N ASP A 64 8.37 18.32 -11.15
CA ASP A 64 7.68 19.61 -11.04
C ASP A 64 6.18 19.48 -11.29
N GLU A 65 5.82 18.67 -12.28
CA GLU A 65 4.43 18.43 -12.67
C GLU A 65 3.66 17.64 -11.62
N ILE A 66 4.26 16.57 -11.09
CA ILE A 66 3.71 15.83 -9.96
C ILE A 66 3.59 16.77 -8.75
N SER A 67 4.55 17.66 -8.49
CA SER A 67 4.56 18.54 -7.30
C SER A 67 3.43 19.56 -7.32
N ARG A 68 3.03 20.01 -8.51
CA ARG A 68 1.88 20.92 -8.69
C ARG A 68 0.55 20.26 -8.37
N THR A 69 0.46 18.95 -8.60
CA THR A 69 -0.81 18.22 -8.58
C THR A 69 -0.97 17.34 -7.35
N ILE A 70 0.15 16.92 -6.77
CA ILE A 70 0.28 16.00 -5.65
C ILE A 70 1.19 16.65 -4.61
N PHE A 71 0.88 16.46 -3.32
CA PHE A 71 1.83 16.81 -2.28
C PHE A 71 2.98 15.80 -2.31
N LEU A 72 4.06 16.16 -3.03
CA LEU A 72 5.30 15.40 -3.06
C LEU A 72 6.04 15.59 -1.74
N LEU A 73 6.13 14.52 -0.97
CA LEU A 73 6.99 14.48 0.20
C LEU A 73 8.36 13.98 -0.26
N GLN A 74 9.27 14.92 -0.53
CA GLN A 74 10.60 14.62 -1.09
C GLN A 74 11.49 13.80 -0.15
N GLN A 75 12.08 12.76 -0.75
CA GLN A 75 13.35 12.05 -0.55
C GLN A 75 14.03 12.02 0.84
N VAL A 76 14.09 10.81 1.37
CA VAL A 76 15.07 10.35 2.36
C VAL A 76 16.37 10.06 1.62
N LYS A 77 17.43 10.83 1.88
CA LYS A 77 18.77 10.52 1.37
C LYS A 77 19.37 9.34 2.15
N GLY A 78 19.63 8.21 1.49
CA GLY A 78 20.48 7.15 2.07
C GLY A 78 20.33 5.76 1.43
N GLU A 79 21.47 5.14 1.15
CA GLU A 79 21.60 3.76 0.66
C GLU A 79 21.05 2.76 1.70
N GLY A 80 19.78 2.35 1.54
CA GLY A 80 19.04 1.48 2.49
C GLY A 80 17.52 1.55 2.36
N ASP A 81 17.02 1.97 1.19
CA ASP A 81 15.94 2.96 1.04
C ASP A 81 14.49 2.42 1.12
N ARG A 82 14.30 1.08 1.04
CA ARG A 82 12.95 0.48 1.05
C ARG A 82 12.22 0.57 2.40
N PHE A 83 12.96 0.55 3.52
CA PHE A 83 12.36 0.70 4.85
C PHE A 83 11.91 2.13 5.14
N HIS A 84 12.55 3.12 4.51
CA HIS A 84 12.24 4.53 4.71
C HIS A 84 10.96 4.96 3.99
N ALA A 85 10.78 4.56 2.73
CA ALA A 85 9.54 4.81 2.00
C ALA A 85 8.33 4.16 2.70
N PHE A 86 8.46 2.91 3.15
CA PHE A 86 7.43 2.22 3.93
C PHE A 86 7.04 2.99 5.19
N GLY A 87 8.03 3.36 6.02
CA GLY A 87 7.80 4.10 7.27
C GLY A 87 7.15 5.47 7.03
N ALA A 88 7.63 6.22 6.04
CA ALA A 88 7.09 7.54 5.70
C ALA A 88 5.63 7.47 5.25
N ILE A 89 5.32 6.54 4.33
CA ILE A 89 3.94 6.32 3.86
C ILE A 89 3.06 5.87 5.02
N ALA A 90 3.48 4.88 5.81
CA ALA A 90 2.69 4.38 6.93
C ALA A 90 2.37 5.47 7.97
N MET A 91 3.35 6.33 8.28
CA MET A 91 3.16 7.47 9.17
C MET A 91 2.20 8.50 8.57
N ALA A 92 2.30 8.80 7.28
CA ALA A 92 1.39 9.71 6.62
C ALA A 92 -0.05 9.17 6.56
N MET A 93 -0.22 7.88 6.29
CA MET A 93 -1.53 7.22 6.37
C MET A 93 -2.12 7.36 7.78
N PHE A 94 -1.31 7.15 8.82
CA PHE A 94 -1.75 7.30 10.21
C PHE A 94 -2.13 8.75 10.55
N PHE A 95 -1.29 9.73 10.21
CA PHE A 95 -1.59 11.14 10.45
C PHE A 95 -2.82 11.59 9.67
N TRP A 96 -2.97 11.18 8.41
CA TRP A 96 -4.15 11.52 7.62
C TRP A 96 -5.42 10.93 8.24
N ALA A 97 -5.37 9.67 8.68
CA ALA A 97 -6.50 9.01 9.35
C ALA A 97 -6.93 9.74 10.63
N LYS A 98 -5.96 10.23 11.42
CA LYS A 98 -6.23 10.98 12.66
C LYS A 98 -7.02 12.27 12.40
N HIS A 99 -6.76 12.95 11.28
CA HIS A 99 -7.44 14.20 10.92
C HIS A 99 -8.72 13.99 10.09
N ASN A 100 -8.94 12.76 9.60
CA ASN A 100 -10.07 12.40 8.75
C ASN A 100 -10.73 11.12 9.31
N PRO A 101 -11.44 11.21 10.44
CA PRO A 101 -12.14 10.07 11.02
C PRO A 101 -13.17 9.50 10.05
N GLY A 102 -13.42 8.19 10.15
CA GLY A 102 -14.25 7.45 9.19
C GLY A 102 -15.71 7.95 9.09
N PRO A 103 -16.41 7.62 7.98
CA PRO A 103 -15.96 6.76 6.87
C PRO A 103 -14.92 7.44 5.97
N ALA A 104 -13.89 6.68 5.58
CA ALA A 104 -12.78 7.17 4.75
C ALA A 104 -12.28 6.07 3.80
N ASN A 105 -11.74 6.49 2.65
CA ASN A 105 -11.12 5.61 1.66
C ASN A 105 -9.59 5.82 1.65
N PHE A 106 -8.86 4.72 1.62
CA PHE A 106 -7.41 4.73 1.41
C PHE A 106 -7.11 4.00 0.11
N LEU A 107 -6.50 4.68 -0.85
CA LEU A 107 -5.94 4.07 -2.05
C LEU A 107 -4.42 4.03 -1.90
N LEU A 108 -3.88 2.83 -1.67
CA LEU A 108 -2.45 2.59 -1.67
C LEU A 108 -2.02 2.14 -3.07
N ILE A 109 -1.05 2.81 -3.67
CA ILE A 109 -0.40 2.42 -4.92
C ILE A 109 1.01 1.96 -4.57
N SER A 110 1.18 0.67 -4.27
CA SER A 110 2.46 0.06 -3.89
C SER A 110 2.40 -1.47 -4.03
N GLY A 111 3.53 -2.08 -4.38
CA GLY A 111 3.77 -3.52 -4.31
C GLY A 111 4.37 -3.99 -2.98
N ASN A 112 4.71 -3.07 -2.06
CA ASN A 112 5.39 -3.43 -0.82
C ASN A 112 4.45 -4.17 0.15
N LYS A 113 4.71 -5.46 0.33
CA LYS A 113 3.99 -6.39 1.22
C LYS A 113 4.00 -5.98 2.70
N ASP A 114 4.93 -5.14 3.13
CA ASP A 114 5.01 -4.66 4.52
C ASP A 114 3.79 -3.81 4.91
N PHE A 115 3.08 -3.22 3.94
CA PHE A 115 1.82 -2.50 4.17
C PHE A 115 0.64 -3.38 4.62
N SER A 116 0.75 -4.71 4.49
CA SER A 116 -0.33 -5.65 4.85
C SER A 116 -0.85 -5.48 6.29
N TYR A 117 0.05 -5.20 7.25
CA TYR A 117 -0.33 -4.95 8.63
C TYR A 117 -1.10 -3.63 8.77
N ALA A 118 -0.58 -2.54 8.20
CA ALA A 118 -1.22 -1.22 8.24
C ALA A 118 -2.62 -1.26 7.60
N LEU A 119 -2.75 -1.85 6.41
CA LEU A 119 -4.05 -2.01 5.73
C LEU A 119 -5.06 -2.81 6.58
N THR A 120 -4.58 -3.81 7.31
CA THR A 120 -5.43 -4.57 8.23
C THR A 120 -5.94 -3.71 9.38
N GLN A 121 -5.12 -2.82 9.93
CA GLN A 121 -5.54 -1.92 11.01
C GLN A 121 -6.54 -0.86 10.54
N PHE A 122 -6.29 -0.21 9.38
CA PHE A 122 -7.23 0.76 8.83
C PHE A 122 -8.59 0.16 8.50
N ARG A 123 -8.61 -1.09 8.00
CA ARG A 123 -9.88 -1.79 7.77
C ARG A 123 -10.62 -2.08 9.08
N LYS A 124 -9.90 -2.48 10.14
CA LYS A 124 -10.50 -2.69 11.48
C LYS A 124 -11.04 -1.39 12.09
N SER A 125 -10.46 -0.24 11.75
CA SER A 125 -10.93 1.08 12.18
C SER A 125 -12.05 1.65 11.29
N GLY A 126 -12.66 0.85 10.42
CA GLY A 126 -13.80 1.27 9.59
C GLY A 126 -13.43 2.08 8.35
N CYS A 127 -12.18 1.99 7.87
CA CYS A 127 -11.78 2.57 6.60
C CYS A 127 -11.91 1.54 5.47
N ASN A 128 -12.31 2.02 4.29
CA ASN A 128 -12.25 1.22 3.07
C ASN A 128 -10.85 1.30 2.45
N VAL A 129 -10.32 0.15 2.04
CA VAL A 129 -8.97 0.03 1.48
C VAL A 129 -9.08 -0.35 0.00
N LEU A 130 -8.37 0.39 -0.85
CA LEU A 130 -8.20 0.20 -2.27
C LEU A 130 -6.70 0.01 -2.57
N LEU A 131 -6.38 -0.75 -3.61
CA LEU A 131 -4.99 -1.09 -3.91
C LEU A 131 -4.69 -0.99 -5.41
N GLY A 132 -3.63 -0.27 -5.76
CA GLY A 132 -2.92 -0.41 -7.02
C GLY A 132 -1.58 -1.10 -6.77
N HIS A 133 -1.24 -2.15 -7.50
CA HIS A 133 0.04 -2.84 -7.35
C HIS A 133 0.68 -3.12 -8.71
N PRO A 134 2.02 -3.25 -8.79
CA PRO A 134 2.68 -3.55 -10.06
C PRO A 134 2.31 -4.97 -10.50
N LYS A 135 2.25 -5.19 -11.82
CA LYS A 135 1.75 -6.45 -12.42
C LYS A 135 2.52 -7.69 -11.95
N ARG A 136 3.81 -7.53 -11.69
CA ARG A 136 4.73 -8.63 -11.34
C ARG A 136 4.78 -8.97 -9.84
N GLU A 137 4.28 -8.09 -8.97
CA GLU A 137 4.44 -8.23 -7.50
C GLU A 137 3.11 -8.32 -6.76
N ALA A 138 2.09 -8.95 -7.37
CA ALA A 138 0.79 -9.17 -6.73
C ALA A 138 0.92 -10.07 -5.48
N SER A 139 1.24 -9.48 -4.32
CA SER A 139 1.30 -10.24 -3.09
C SER A 139 -0.13 -10.56 -2.64
N GLY A 140 -0.43 -11.86 -2.51
CA GLY A 140 -1.72 -12.33 -1.99
C GLY A 140 -2.16 -11.61 -0.70
N PRO A 141 -1.27 -11.34 0.29
CA PRO A 141 -1.65 -10.64 1.51
C PRO A 141 -2.29 -9.26 1.30
N LEU A 142 -1.76 -8.43 0.39
CA LEU A 142 -2.29 -7.08 0.13
C LEU A 142 -3.66 -7.13 -0.57
N THR A 143 -3.77 -7.95 -1.62
CA THR A 143 -4.98 -8.03 -2.45
C THR A 143 -6.20 -8.55 -1.68
N ARG A 144 -5.99 -9.43 -0.69
CA ARG A 144 -7.09 -9.94 0.16
C ARG A 144 -7.73 -8.88 1.06
N LYS A 145 -7.02 -7.80 1.35
CA LYS A 145 -7.48 -6.75 2.27
C LYS A 145 -8.21 -5.63 1.56
N ALA A 146 -7.95 -5.44 0.27
CA ALA A 146 -8.55 -4.39 -0.53
C ALA A 146 -9.95 -4.75 -1.03
N SER A 147 -10.82 -3.76 -1.11
CA SER A 147 -12.18 -3.86 -1.65
C SER A 147 -12.22 -3.79 -3.17
N ALA A 148 -11.21 -3.14 -3.77
CA ALA A 148 -10.95 -3.13 -5.20
C ALA A 148 -9.43 -3.09 -5.44
N VAL A 149 -8.99 -3.75 -6.50
CA VAL A 149 -7.58 -3.93 -6.83
C VAL A 149 -7.35 -3.55 -8.28
N TRP A 150 -6.31 -2.78 -8.58
CA TRP A 150 -5.84 -2.46 -9.92
C TRP A 150 -4.41 -2.96 -10.11
N HIS A 151 -4.04 -3.18 -11.37
CA HIS A 151 -2.65 -2.98 -11.75
C HIS A 151 -2.35 -1.48 -11.73
N SER A 152 -1.23 -1.08 -11.13
CA SER A 152 -0.83 0.34 -11.03
C SER A 152 -0.85 1.02 -12.39
N GLU A 153 -0.28 0.38 -13.42
CA GLU A 153 -0.28 0.88 -14.80
C GLU A 153 -1.68 1.22 -15.31
N THR A 154 -2.63 0.30 -15.12
CA THR A 154 -4.02 0.48 -15.54
C THR A 154 -4.70 1.59 -14.73
N LEU A 155 -4.44 1.69 -13.43
CA LEU A 155 -4.98 2.74 -12.58
C LEU A 155 -4.48 4.14 -12.97
N LEU A 156 -3.17 4.28 -13.18
CA LEU A 156 -2.52 5.54 -13.57
C LEU A 156 -2.95 5.99 -14.97
N ALA A 157 -3.36 5.06 -15.84
CA ALA A 157 -3.98 5.34 -17.13
C ALA A 157 -5.52 5.51 -17.09
N GLY A 158 -6.14 5.51 -15.90
CA GLY A 158 -7.58 5.75 -15.73
C GLY A 158 -8.47 4.54 -16.03
N GLY A 159 -7.88 3.35 -16.12
CA GLY A 159 -8.55 2.10 -16.42
C GLY A 159 -9.32 1.47 -15.24
N SER A 160 -9.93 0.33 -15.53
CA SER A 160 -10.79 -0.40 -14.59
C SER A 160 -9.99 -1.29 -13.62
N PRO A 161 -10.55 -1.59 -12.43
CA PRO A 161 -9.93 -2.55 -11.52
C PRO A 161 -9.93 -3.95 -12.13
N LEU A 162 -9.07 -4.80 -11.57
CA LEU A 162 -9.07 -6.22 -11.83
C LEU A 162 -10.44 -6.81 -11.51
N PRO A 163 -10.92 -7.76 -12.34
CA PRO A 163 -12.15 -8.48 -12.03
C PRO A 163 -12.00 -9.15 -10.67
N PHE A 164 -13.00 -8.94 -9.82
CA PHE A 164 -13.04 -9.50 -8.48
C PHE A 164 -12.88 -11.02 -8.52
N SER A 165 -11.72 -11.54 -8.08
CA SER A 165 -11.46 -12.98 -8.10
C SER A 165 -11.83 -13.58 -6.75
N PRO A 166 -12.79 -14.52 -6.64
CA PRO A 166 -13.19 -15.15 -5.37
C PRO A 166 -12.05 -15.86 -4.60
N LYS A 167 -10.94 -16.15 -5.28
CA LYS A 167 -9.72 -16.72 -4.70
C LYS A 167 -9.04 -15.81 -3.64
N TRP A 168 -9.36 -14.52 -3.60
CA TRP A 168 -8.94 -13.59 -2.54
C TRP A 168 -9.51 -13.90 -1.14
N LYS A 169 -10.54 -14.75 -1.03
CA LYS A 169 -11.12 -15.11 0.28
C LYS A 169 -10.74 -16.50 0.77
N THR A 170 -10.18 -17.37 -0.08
CA THR A 170 -10.14 -18.82 0.18
C THR A 170 -8.80 -19.39 0.65
N SER A 171 -7.87 -18.58 1.17
CA SER A 171 -6.65 -19.10 1.81
C SER A 171 -6.79 -19.23 3.34
N HIS A 172 -7.91 -19.78 3.80
CA HIS A 172 -8.05 -20.35 5.14
C HIS A 172 -7.98 -21.88 5.07
N LYS A 173 -6.84 -22.41 4.63
CA LYS A 173 -6.32 -23.69 5.11
C LYS A 173 -4.82 -23.51 5.26
N LEU A 174 -4.41 -23.08 6.46
CA LEU A 174 -3.05 -23.31 6.92
C LEU A 174 -2.84 -24.82 6.83
N LYS A 175 -1.97 -25.27 5.93
CA LYS A 175 -1.27 -26.54 6.17
C LYS A 175 -0.38 -26.25 7.36
N THR A 176 -0.74 -26.79 8.51
CA THR A 176 0.17 -26.95 9.65
C THR A 176 1.39 -27.71 9.14
N PHE A 177 2.47 -26.99 8.89
CA PHE A 177 3.79 -27.60 8.83
C PHE A 177 4.25 -27.69 10.28
N GLU A 178 4.15 -28.88 10.86
CA GLU A 178 4.89 -29.22 12.07
C GLU A 178 6.38 -29.09 11.74
N TYR A 179 7.02 -28.09 12.33
CA TYR A 179 8.47 -28.00 12.33
C TYR A 179 8.98 -29.02 13.35
N LYS A 180 9.47 -30.16 12.87
CA LYS A 180 10.22 -31.10 13.70
C LYS A 180 11.51 -30.42 14.12
N TYR A 181 11.61 -30.06 15.41
CA TYR A 181 12.89 -29.83 16.04
C TYR A 181 13.66 -31.15 16.01
N SER A 182 14.78 -31.18 15.28
CA SER A 182 15.77 -32.24 15.39
C SER A 182 16.48 -32.10 16.72
N ASP A 183 16.30 -33.10 17.60
CA ASP A 183 17.13 -33.30 18.78
C ASP A 183 18.60 -33.38 18.37
N THR A 184 19.37 -32.38 18.76
CA THR A 184 20.82 -32.51 18.91
C THR A 184 21.15 -32.30 20.37
N SER A 185 21.45 -33.42 21.03
CA SER A 185 21.92 -33.46 22.41
C SER A 185 23.28 -32.78 22.53
N ALA A 186 23.38 -31.82 23.44
CA ALA A 186 24.65 -31.45 24.04
C ALA A 186 24.37 -31.06 25.50
N ALA A 187 24.33 -32.09 26.37
CA ALA A 187 24.35 -31.89 27.80
C ALA A 187 25.75 -31.40 28.19
N SER A 188 25.89 -30.11 28.48
CA SER A 188 27.02 -29.57 29.24
C SER A 188 26.57 -29.37 30.68
N SER A 189 27.11 -30.23 31.54
CA SER A 189 27.04 -30.22 33.00
C SER A 189 27.36 -28.84 33.62
N PHE A 190 26.45 -28.32 34.44
CA PHE A 190 26.76 -27.29 35.44
C PHE A 190 26.33 -27.79 36.81
N SER A 191 27.31 -28.15 37.65
CA SER A 191 27.10 -28.41 39.08
C SER A 191 26.98 -27.08 39.82
N SER A 192 26.00 -26.97 40.70
CA SER A 192 25.92 -25.88 41.67
C SER A 192 26.58 -26.31 42.99
N PRO A 193 27.36 -25.45 43.66
CA PRO A 193 28.01 -25.79 44.91
C PRO A 193 27.03 -25.74 46.10
N LYS A 194 27.14 -26.73 47.01
CA LYS A 194 26.46 -26.74 48.30
C LYS A 194 26.95 -25.57 49.17
N ARG A 195 26.02 -24.79 49.72
CA ARG A 195 26.28 -23.85 50.81
C ARG A 195 26.37 -24.61 52.14
N PRO A 196 27.27 -24.21 53.07
CA PRO A 196 27.24 -24.65 54.46
C PRO A 196 26.03 -24.10 55.21
#